data_AF-A0A954IW02-F1
#
_entry.id   AF-A0A954IW02-F1
#
_cell.length_a   1.000
_cell.length_b   1.000
_cell.length_c   1.000
_cell.angle_alpha   90.00
_cell.angle_beta   90.00
_cell.angle_gamma   90.00
#
_symmetry.space_group_name_H-M   'P 1'
#
loop_
_entity.id
_entity.type
_entity.pdbx_description
1 polymer ?
#
loop_
_entity_poly.entity_id
_entity_poly.type
_entity_poly.pdbx_seq_one_letter_code
_entity_poly.pdbx_strand_id
1 'polypeptide(L)'
;MKALVTAGHRIACDGPRLPFLRKAKPMIESDKKWLRLALAIHERLQRTHHAPKHVELPATWPQYEVLCRRLRRANSRGWFLAAARLRRELREMLRRLQAELLAIQHLLEADPNSFLASARDIHADLLALDQDFDEVRYNHREQTLSVTTEAIELESIYLGPFEIRLDLAPPRCSEPFAYRVIAKDPNSAAANESVTHPHIQDELLCEGDGREPIRNALEQGRLHDFYVVVANLLRTYNPDSPYVSLNDWYGVACADCGISVPDEDGLTCSSCEALVCDACYCGCSACGGSYCG
;
A
#
# COMPACT_ATOMS: atom_id res chain seq x y z
N MET A 1 -88.29 -1.39 8.44
CA MET A 1 -87.00 -0.68 8.38
C MET A 1 -85.94 -1.56 9.04
N LYS A 2 -84.89 -1.91 8.30
CA LYS A 2 -83.74 -2.78 8.66
C LYS A 2 -82.82 -2.06 9.67
N ALA A 3 -82.35 -2.73 10.75
CA ALA A 3 -80.99 -3.29 10.95
C ALA A 3 -79.89 -2.21 11.23
N LEU A 4 -78.76 -2.39 11.94
CA LEU A 4 -78.07 -3.47 12.67
C LEU A 4 -76.81 -2.80 13.32
N VAL A 5 -76.34 -3.37 14.43
CA VAL A 5 -74.93 -3.56 14.85
C VAL A 5 -74.09 -2.41 15.44
N THR A 6 -73.62 -2.76 16.64
CA THR A 6 -72.60 -2.27 17.58
C THR A 6 -71.27 -1.77 17.01
N ALA A 7 -70.78 -0.67 17.60
CA ALA A 7 -69.46 -0.08 17.40
C ALA A 7 -68.40 -0.71 18.33
N GLY A 8 -67.29 -1.17 17.75
CA GLY A 8 -66.10 -1.68 18.43
C GLY A 8 -64.92 -0.72 18.31
N HIS A 9 -64.22 -0.55 19.42
CA HIS A 9 -63.01 0.24 19.67
C HIS A 9 -61.89 0.04 18.62
N ARG A 10 -61.22 1.14 18.24
CA ARG A 10 -59.86 1.12 17.66
C ARG A 10 -58.88 1.64 18.71
N ILE A 11 -58.00 0.76 19.19
CA ILE A 11 -56.79 1.12 19.92
C ILE A 11 -55.63 0.87 18.96
N ALA A 12 -54.87 1.91 18.65
CA ALA A 12 -53.63 1.83 17.89
C ALA A 12 -52.51 1.40 18.85
N CYS A 13 -51.86 0.28 18.55
CA CYS A 13 -50.61 -0.13 19.19
C CYS A 13 -49.50 -0.03 18.14
N ASP A 14 -48.66 0.98 18.28
CA ASP A 14 -47.36 1.08 17.60
C ASP A 14 -46.43 -0.01 18.15
N GLY A 15 -46.09 -0.98 17.30
CA GLY A 15 -45.05 -1.97 17.57
C GLY A 15 -43.67 -1.49 17.10
N PRO A 16 -42.58 -1.80 17.81
CA PRO A 16 -41.23 -1.38 17.43
C PRO A 16 -40.80 -2.06 16.13
N ARG A 17 -40.29 -1.25 15.20
CA ARG A 17 -39.69 -1.71 13.94
C ARG A 17 -38.42 -2.50 14.24
N LEU A 18 -38.44 -3.79 13.91
CA LEU A 18 -37.26 -4.66 13.95
C LEU A 18 -36.15 -4.09 13.03
N PRO A 19 -34.87 -4.15 13.44
CA PRO A 19 -33.77 -3.73 12.60
C PRO A 19 -33.58 -4.68 11.41
N PHE A 20 -33.27 -4.05 10.27
CA PHE A 20 -32.92 -4.62 8.99
C PHE A 20 -32.05 -5.89 9.13
N LEU A 21 -32.63 -7.06 8.82
CA LEU A 21 -31.86 -8.28 8.59
C LEU A 21 -30.95 -8.04 7.38
N ARG A 22 -29.63 -7.98 7.61
CA ARG A 22 -28.61 -8.09 6.56
C ARG A 22 -28.93 -9.38 5.78
N LYS A 23 -29.17 -9.25 4.47
CA LYS A 23 -29.44 -10.39 3.58
C LYS A 23 -28.27 -11.37 3.67
N ALA A 24 -28.53 -12.60 4.08
CA ALA A 24 -27.55 -13.68 4.03
C ALA A 24 -27.08 -13.87 2.58
N LYS A 25 -25.78 -13.64 2.35
CA LYS A 25 -25.06 -13.90 1.09
C LYS A 25 -25.23 -15.40 0.74
N PRO A 26 -25.42 -15.78 -0.54
CA PRO A 26 -25.60 -17.19 -0.90
C PRO A 26 -24.32 -17.99 -0.59
N MET A 27 -24.35 -18.69 0.54
CA MET A 27 -23.19 -19.37 1.16
C MET A 27 -22.63 -20.50 0.28
N ILE A 28 -23.48 -21.18 -0.49
CA ILE A 28 -23.11 -22.41 -1.23
C ILE A 28 -22.33 -22.14 -2.53
N GLU A 29 -22.57 -20.99 -3.18
CA GLU A 29 -21.91 -20.65 -4.46
C GLU A 29 -20.55 -19.97 -4.23
N SER A 30 -20.44 -19.20 -3.14
CA SER A 30 -19.17 -18.60 -2.69
C SER A 30 -18.19 -19.65 -2.20
N ASP A 31 -18.66 -20.68 -1.48
CA ASP A 31 -17.81 -21.75 -0.95
C ASP A 31 -17.12 -22.59 -2.05
N LYS A 32 -17.85 -22.94 -3.11
CA LYS A 32 -17.28 -23.61 -4.29
C LYS A 32 -16.26 -22.75 -5.03
N LYS A 33 -16.46 -21.42 -5.05
CA LYS A 33 -15.50 -20.47 -5.64
C LYS A 33 -14.20 -20.45 -4.83
N TRP A 34 -14.30 -20.35 -3.51
CA TRP A 34 -13.14 -20.34 -2.61
C TRP A 34 -12.37 -21.65 -2.66
N LEU A 35 -13.06 -22.79 -2.72
CA LEU A 35 -12.41 -24.09 -2.86
C LEU A 35 -11.59 -24.20 -4.16
N ARG A 36 -12.13 -23.73 -5.30
CA ARG A 36 -11.40 -23.70 -6.57
C ARG A 36 -10.18 -22.79 -6.50
N LEU A 37 -10.31 -21.64 -5.85
CA LEU A 37 -9.19 -20.73 -5.64
C LEU A 37 -8.11 -21.36 -4.77
N ALA A 38 -8.49 -21.98 -3.66
CA ALA A 38 -7.57 -22.66 -2.75
C ALA A 38 -6.75 -23.75 -3.46
N LEU A 39 -7.40 -24.57 -4.29
CA LEU A 39 -6.72 -25.57 -5.11
C LEU A 39 -5.70 -24.95 -6.09
N ALA A 40 -6.09 -23.86 -6.76
CA ALA A 40 -5.20 -23.17 -7.70
C ALA A 40 -3.98 -22.53 -7.01
N ILE A 41 -4.18 -21.94 -5.83
CA ILE A 41 -3.09 -21.36 -5.03
C ILE A 41 -2.16 -22.46 -4.53
N HIS A 42 -2.71 -23.56 -4.00
CA HIS A 42 -1.93 -24.68 -3.48
C HIS A 42 -1.06 -25.33 -4.57
N GLU A 43 -1.65 -25.61 -5.75
CA GLU A 43 -0.91 -26.20 -6.88
C GLU A 43 0.24 -25.28 -7.32
N ARG A 44 0.04 -23.96 -7.31
CA ARG A 44 1.09 -23.01 -7.62
C ARG A 44 2.21 -23.02 -6.56
N LEU A 45 1.85 -22.95 -5.28
CA LEU A 45 2.82 -22.98 -4.18
C LEU A 45 3.73 -24.21 -4.29
N GLN A 46 3.16 -25.38 -4.57
CA GLN A 46 3.92 -26.60 -4.82
C GLN A 46 4.89 -26.47 -5.99
N ARG A 47 4.44 -25.92 -7.14
CA ARG A 47 5.31 -25.72 -8.31
C ARG A 47 6.47 -24.76 -8.03
N THR A 48 6.20 -23.66 -7.33
CA THR A 48 7.23 -22.67 -6.98
C THR A 48 8.21 -23.23 -5.96
N HIS A 49 7.73 -23.96 -4.96
CA HIS A 49 8.57 -24.59 -3.93
C HIS A 49 9.53 -25.64 -4.51
N HIS A 50 9.13 -26.35 -5.57
CA HIS A 50 9.96 -27.36 -6.23
C HIS A 50 10.82 -26.82 -7.39
N ALA A 51 10.73 -25.53 -7.74
CA ALA A 51 11.49 -24.97 -8.85
C ALA A 51 12.98 -24.79 -8.49
N PRO A 52 13.92 -25.11 -9.41
CA PRO A 52 15.34 -24.89 -9.18
C PRO A 52 15.63 -23.38 -9.07
N LYS A 53 16.27 -22.99 -7.97
CA LYS A 53 16.62 -21.59 -7.68
C LYS A 53 17.91 -21.22 -8.40
N HIS A 54 17.82 -20.42 -9.46
CA HIS A 54 18.97 -19.83 -10.14
C HIS A 54 19.13 -18.37 -9.72
N VAL A 55 20.32 -17.99 -9.29
CA VAL A 55 20.66 -16.61 -8.93
C VAL A 55 21.42 -15.96 -10.08
N GLU A 56 20.86 -14.89 -10.63
CA GLU A 56 21.52 -14.01 -11.58
C GLU A 56 21.58 -12.59 -11.01
N LEU A 57 22.53 -11.77 -11.50
CA LEU A 57 22.62 -10.37 -11.11
C LEU A 57 21.41 -9.58 -11.62
N PRO A 58 20.96 -8.53 -10.89
CA PRO A 58 19.86 -7.66 -11.31
C PRO A 58 20.04 -7.13 -12.73
N ALA A 59 18.98 -7.15 -13.54
CA ALA A 59 19.00 -6.67 -14.92
C ALA A 59 19.24 -5.15 -14.98
N THR A 60 18.93 -4.43 -13.90
CA THR A 60 19.16 -2.99 -13.75
C THR A 60 20.60 -2.64 -13.38
N TRP A 61 21.45 -3.60 -13.02
CA TRP A 61 22.84 -3.35 -12.61
C TRP A 61 23.67 -2.57 -13.65
N PRO A 62 23.68 -2.93 -14.95
CA PRO A 62 24.46 -2.18 -15.95
C PRO A 62 23.95 -0.75 -16.15
N GLN A 63 22.66 -0.52 -15.95
CA GLN A 63 22.02 0.79 -16.13
C GLN A 63 22.40 1.73 -14.99
N TYR A 64 22.46 1.21 -13.76
CA TYR A 64 23.01 1.92 -12.59
C TYR A 64 24.45 2.39 -12.85
N GLU A 65 25.32 1.51 -13.36
CA GLU A 65 26.72 1.87 -13.67
C GLU A 65 26.83 2.98 -14.73
N VAL A 66 25.98 2.95 -15.76
CA VAL A 66 25.92 4.00 -16.79
C VAL A 66 25.52 5.35 -16.19
N LEU A 67 24.49 5.39 -15.33
CA LEU A 67 24.04 6.61 -14.67
C LEU A 67 25.12 7.20 -13.75
N CYS A 68 25.77 6.36 -12.95
CA CYS A 68 26.91 6.77 -12.11
C CYS A 68 28.06 7.37 -12.92
N ARG A 69 28.38 6.82 -14.10
CA ARG A 69 29.39 7.39 -15.00
C ARG A 69 28.96 8.75 -15.58
N ARG A 70 27.70 8.88 -16.02
CA ARG A 70 27.15 10.14 -16.55
C ARG A 70 27.15 11.24 -15.49
N LEU A 71 26.75 10.92 -14.26
CA LEU A 71 26.73 11.87 -13.15
C LEU A 71 28.14 12.39 -12.83
N ARG A 72 29.15 11.50 -12.76
CA ARG A 72 30.55 11.90 -12.58
C ARG A 72 31.02 12.88 -13.66
N ARG A 73 30.67 12.63 -14.92
CA ARG A 73 31.03 13.49 -16.06
C ARG A 73 30.30 14.84 -16.05
N ALA A 74 29.05 14.88 -15.60
CA ALA A 74 28.29 16.12 -15.47
C ALA A 74 28.87 17.00 -14.34
N ASN A 75 29.19 16.40 -13.19
CA ASN A 75 29.85 17.10 -12.08
C ASN A 75 31.23 17.65 -12.50
N SER A 76 32.05 16.85 -13.20
CA SER A 76 33.40 17.29 -13.61
C SER A 76 33.40 18.43 -14.65
N ARG A 77 32.26 18.71 -15.29
CA ARG A 77 32.09 19.77 -16.30
C ARG A 77 31.31 20.97 -15.80
N GLY A 78 30.89 20.99 -14.53
CA GLY A 78 30.08 22.06 -13.96
C GLY A 78 28.66 22.13 -14.53
N TRP A 79 28.14 21.02 -15.08
CA TRP A 79 26.77 20.97 -15.61
C TRP A 79 25.76 20.70 -14.49
N PHE A 80 25.53 21.68 -13.63
CA PHE A 80 24.78 21.53 -12.38
C PHE A 80 23.32 21.07 -12.59
N LEU A 81 22.61 21.62 -13.57
CA LEU A 81 21.24 21.21 -13.90
C LEU A 81 21.16 19.76 -14.39
N ALA A 82 22.11 19.35 -15.24
CA ALA A 82 22.19 17.97 -15.72
C ALA A 82 22.57 17.00 -14.58
N ALA A 83 23.46 17.40 -13.68
CA ALA A 83 23.82 16.63 -12.51
C ALA A 83 22.63 16.46 -11.54
N ALA A 84 21.85 17.53 -11.31
CA ALA A 84 20.65 17.47 -10.49
C ALA A 84 19.61 16.48 -11.05
N ARG A 85 19.36 16.53 -12.37
CA ARG A 85 18.49 15.57 -13.06
C ARG A 85 19.01 14.13 -12.93
N LEU A 86 20.29 13.90 -13.22
CA LEU A 86 20.90 12.57 -13.14
C LEU A 86 20.88 12.00 -11.70
N ARG A 87 20.94 12.84 -10.67
CA ARG A 87 20.76 12.39 -9.27
C ARG A 87 19.35 11.89 -9.01
N ARG A 88 18.31 12.54 -9.54
CA ARG A 88 16.92 12.07 -9.42
C ARG A 88 16.74 10.71 -10.09
N GLU A 89 17.18 10.59 -11.34
CA GLU A 89 17.14 9.33 -12.09
C GLU A 89 17.92 8.21 -11.38
N LEU A 90 19.07 8.54 -10.77
CA LEU A 90 19.86 7.58 -10.00
C LEU A 90 19.14 7.12 -8.72
N ARG A 91 18.43 8.00 -8.01
CA ARG A 91 17.64 7.61 -6.83
C ARG A 91 16.53 6.63 -7.19
N GLU A 92 15.80 6.90 -8.28
CA GLU A 92 14.76 6.00 -8.77
C GLU A 92 15.33 4.64 -9.18
N MET A 93 16.45 4.63 -9.90
CA MET A 93 17.13 3.39 -10.29
C MET A 93 17.64 2.60 -9.08
N LEU A 94 18.21 3.27 -8.07
CA LEU A 94 18.71 2.63 -6.86
C LEU A 94 17.58 1.93 -6.09
N ARG A 95 16.38 2.51 -6.03
CA ARG A 95 15.21 1.87 -5.41
C ARG A 95 14.81 0.58 -6.14
N ARG A 96 14.80 0.61 -7.48
CA ARG A 96 14.54 -0.60 -8.29
C ARG A 96 15.61 -1.68 -8.07
N LEU A 97 16.87 -1.26 -8.05
CA LEU A 97 17.99 -2.17 -7.80
C LEU A 97 17.93 -2.77 -6.39
N GLN A 98 17.56 -1.99 -5.39
CA GLN A 98 17.34 -2.48 -4.03
C GLN A 98 16.23 -3.54 -4.01
N ALA A 99 15.10 -3.33 -4.69
CA ALA A 99 14.04 -4.33 -4.79
C ALA A 99 14.53 -5.63 -5.47
N GLU A 100 15.29 -5.53 -6.56
CA GLU A 100 15.85 -6.73 -7.23
C GLU A 100 16.88 -7.47 -6.38
N LEU A 101 17.79 -6.77 -5.71
CA LEU A 101 18.78 -7.39 -4.80
C LEU A 101 18.10 -8.03 -3.60
N LEU A 102 17.07 -7.38 -3.07
CA LEU A 102 16.24 -7.94 -2.01
C LEU A 102 15.63 -9.25 -2.52
N ALA A 103 14.97 -9.28 -3.68
CA ALA A 103 14.39 -10.50 -4.23
C ALA A 103 15.41 -11.66 -4.34
N ILE A 104 16.65 -11.37 -4.75
CA ILE A 104 17.73 -12.36 -4.82
C ILE A 104 18.15 -12.89 -3.45
N GLN A 105 18.30 -12.00 -2.45
CA GLN A 105 18.60 -12.43 -1.08
C GLN A 105 17.53 -13.38 -0.55
N HIS A 106 16.26 -13.11 -0.79
CA HIS A 106 15.17 -13.97 -0.34
C HIS A 106 15.14 -15.31 -1.05
N LEU A 107 15.44 -15.34 -2.34
CA LEU A 107 15.59 -16.60 -3.07
C LEU A 107 16.63 -17.50 -2.37
N LEU A 108 17.73 -16.90 -1.91
CA LEU A 108 18.82 -17.60 -1.22
C LEU A 108 18.47 -17.99 0.23
N GLU A 109 17.69 -17.18 0.94
CA GLU A 109 17.31 -17.42 2.35
C GLU A 109 16.14 -18.38 2.50
N ALA A 110 15.27 -18.52 1.50
CA ALA A 110 14.09 -19.37 1.60
C ALA A 110 14.44 -20.84 1.85
N ASP A 111 13.97 -21.38 2.98
CA ASP A 111 14.20 -22.75 3.42
C ASP A 111 13.41 -23.74 2.56
N PRO A 112 14.08 -24.68 1.84
CA PRO A 112 13.43 -25.72 1.08
C PRO A 112 12.63 -26.73 1.92
N ASN A 113 12.72 -26.68 3.25
CA ASN A 113 11.91 -27.47 4.18
C ASN A 113 10.79 -26.67 4.87
N SER A 114 10.49 -25.46 4.39
CA SER A 114 9.38 -24.67 4.93
C SER A 114 8.04 -25.40 4.79
N PHE A 115 7.22 -25.31 5.83
CA PHE A 115 5.90 -25.94 5.85
C PHE A 115 4.98 -25.28 4.81
N LEU A 116 4.40 -26.05 3.89
CA LEU A 116 3.39 -25.56 2.95
C LEU A 116 1.99 -25.89 3.45
N ALA A 117 1.13 -24.86 3.53
CA ALA A 117 -0.28 -25.00 3.84
C ALA A 117 -0.97 -25.93 2.83
N SER A 118 -1.81 -26.83 3.34
CA SER A 118 -2.61 -27.71 2.48
C SER A 118 -3.69 -26.91 1.76
N ALA A 119 -4.25 -27.44 0.67
CA ALA A 119 -5.41 -26.82 0.02
C ALA A 119 -6.61 -26.63 0.96
N ARG A 120 -6.72 -27.46 2.00
CA ARG A 120 -7.75 -27.32 3.05
C ARG A 120 -7.47 -26.12 3.94
N ASP A 121 -6.22 -25.91 4.34
CA ASP A 121 -5.83 -24.79 5.19
C ASP A 121 -6.02 -23.47 4.43
N ILE A 122 -5.59 -23.41 3.17
CA ILE A 122 -5.80 -22.24 2.30
C ILE A 122 -7.30 -21.95 2.11
N HIS A 123 -8.14 -22.97 1.98
CA HIS A 123 -9.59 -22.79 1.89
C HIS A 123 -10.18 -22.24 3.19
N ALA A 124 -9.73 -22.74 4.34
CA ALA A 124 -10.11 -22.22 5.65
C ALA A 124 -9.69 -20.75 5.82
N ASP A 125 -8.48 -20.39 5.38
CA ASP A 125 -7.99 -19.00 5.38
C ASP A 125 -8.87 -18.09 4.52
N LEU A 126 -9.22 -18.51 3.30
CA LEU A 126 -10.11 -17.73 2.42
C LEU A 126 -11.50 -17.51 3.02
N LEU A 127 -12.02 -18.51 3.75
CA LEU A 127 -13.29 -18.38 4.47
C LEU A 127 -13.17 -17.47 5.69
N ALA A 128 -12.06 -17.52 6.41
CA ALA A 128 -11.78 -16.62 7.53
C ALA A 128 -11.64 -15.17 7.04
N LEU A 129 -10.99 -14.95 5.89
CA LEU A 129 -10.89 -13.62 5.27
C LEU A 129 -12.27 -13.02 4.95
N ASP A 130 -13.20 -13.80 4.39
CA ASP A 130 -14.58 -13.31 4.08
C ASP A 130 -15.41 -13.05 5.35
N GLN A 131 -14.95 -13.51 6.52
CA GLN A 131 -15.59 -13.27 7.83
C GLN A 131 -14.99 -12.08 8.57
N ASP A 132 -13.67 -11.94 8.54
CA ASP A 132 -12.93 -10.96 9.35
C ASP A 132 -12.79 -9.58 8.68
N PHE A 133 -12.93 -9.52 7.35
CA PHE A 133 -12.80 -8.29 6.59
C PHE A 133 -14.12 -7.87 5.95
N ASP A 134 -14.29 -6.56 5.78
CA ASP A 134 -15.51 -5.95 5.21
C ASP A 134 -15.81 -6.48 3.81
N GLU A 135 -14.77 -6.64 2.99
CA GLU A 135 -14.93 -7.08 1.62
C GLU A 135 -13.73 -7.86 1.09
N VAL A 136 -13.99 -9.07 0.59
CA VAL A 136 -13.01 -9.91 -0.11
C VAL A 136 -13.46 -10.13 -1.55
N ARG A 137 -12.59 -9.78 -2.50
CA ARG A 137 -12.83 -9.92 -3.94
C ARG A 137 -11.74 -10.76 -4.57
N TYR A 138 -12.17 -11.71 -5.40
CA TYR A 138 -11.26 -12.44 -6.28
C TYR A 138 -11.61 -12.18 -7.74
N ASN A 139 -10.65 -11.64 -8.48
CA ASN A 139 -10.73 -11.39 -9.91
C ASN A 139 -10.01 -12.51 -10.69
N HIS A 140 -10.78 -13.39 -11.32
CA HIS A 140 -10.24 -14.50 -12.11
C HIS A 140 -9.45 -14.04 -13.35
N ARG A 141 -9.77 -12.88 -13.95
CA ARG A 141 -9.09 -12.40 -15.17
C ARG A 141 -7.69 -11.90 -14.87
N GLU A 142 -7.57 -11.14 -13.79
CA GLU A 142 -6.30 -10.54 -13.35
C GLU A 142 -5.51 -11.48 -12.42
N GLN A 143 -6.14 -12.55 -11.93
CA GLN A 143 -5.59 -13.43 -10.89
C GLN A 143 -5.21 -12.61 -9.64
N THR A 144 -6.11 -11.77 -9.16
CA THR A 144 -5.86 -10.90 -8.00
C THR A 144 -6.85 -11.18 -6.87
N LEU A 145 -6.32 -11.30 -5.65
CA LEU A 145 -7.11 -11.40 -4.43
C LEU A 145 -7.00 -10.07 -3.66
N SER A 146 -8.12 -9.36 -3.58
CA SER A 146 -8.22 -8.06 -2.92
C SER A 146 -9.01 -8.20 -1.63
N VAL A 147 -8.49 -7.64 -0.54
CA VAL A 147 -9.15 -7.54 0.76
C VAL A 147 -9.21 -6.07 1.16
N THR A 148 -10.40 -5.57 1.50
CA THR A 148 -10.60 -4.20 1.97
C THR A 148 -10.58 -4.17 3.49
N THR A 149 -9.75 -3.29 4.05
CA THR A 149 -9.70 -2.99 5.49
C THR A 149 -10.77 -1.98 5.87
N GLU A 150 -11.10 -1.95 7.17
CA GLU A 150 -11.87 -0.85 7.75
C GLU A 150 -11.12 0.49 7.60
N ALA A 151 -11.80 1.61 7.79
CA ALA A 151 -11.17 2.91 7.75
C ALA A 151 -10.09 3.04 8.84
N ILE A 152 -8.91 3.52 8.44
CA ILE A 152 -7.75 3.67 9.33
C ILE A 152 -7.60 5.13 9.74
N GLU A 153 -7.37 5.35 11.03
CA GLU A 153 -7.09 6.66 11.62
C GLU A 153 -5.84 6.53 12.52
N LEU A 154 -4.84 7.40 12.30
CA LEU A 154 -3.61 7.45 13.09
C LEU A 154 -3.45 8.86 13.66
N GLU A 155 -3.28 8.98 14.98
CA GLU A 155 -3.10 10.27 15.67
C GLU A 155 -4.12 11.36 15.26
N SER A 156 -5.39 10.98 15.13
CA SER A 156 -6.48 11.87 14.67
C SER A 156 -6.43 12.31 13.21
N ILE A 157 -5.58 11.68 12.40
CA ILE A 157 -5.54 11.83 10.95
C ILE A 157 -6.26 10.64 10.31
N TYR A 158 -7.39 10.91 9.67
CA TYR A 158 -8.16 9.91 8.92
C TYR A 158 -7.43 9.58 7.61
N LEU A 159 -7.04 8.33 7.40
CA LEU A 159 -6.33 7.86 6.20
C LEU A 159 -7.23 7.04 5.26
N GLY A 160 -8.43 6.71 5.71
CA GLY A 160 -9.43 5.97 4.94
C GLY A 160 -9.20 4.45 4.92
N PRO A 161 -10.09 3.71 4.27
CA PRO A 161 -9.94 2.27 4.09
C PRO A 161 -8.96 1.94 2.95
N PHE A 162 -8.18 0.88 3.15
CA PHE A 162 -7.19 0.40 2.20
C PHE A 162 -7.57 -0.97 1.63
N GLU A 163 -7.37 -1.15 0.33
CA GLU A 163 -7.45 -2.42 -0.37
C GLU A 163 -6.05 -3.04 -0.50
N ILE A 164 -5.85 -4.18 0.17
CA ILE A 164 -4.66 -5.00 0.04
C ILE A 164 -4.90 -5.96 -1.12
N ARG A 165 -4.15 -5.78 -2.21
CA ARG A 165 -4.26 -6.57 -3.44
C ARG A 165 -3.05 -7.48 -3.58
N LEU A 166 -3.28 -8.78 -3.58
CA LEU A 166 -2.28 -9.81 -3.82
C LEU A 166 -2.37 -10.32 -5.27
N ASP A 167 -1.26 -10.27 -5.99
CA ASP A 167 -1.16 -10.81 -7.35
C ASP A 167 -0.84 -12.32 -7.30
N LEU A 168 -1.84 -13.12 -7.67
CA LEU A 168 -1.77 -14.57 -7.84
C LEU A 168 -1.43 -14.98 -9.28
N ALA A 169 -1.04 -14.04 -10.14
CA ALA A 169 -0.38 -14.32 -11.41
C ALA A 169 1.12 -14.62 -11.19
N PRO A 170 1.77 -15.46 -12.01
CA PRO A 170 3.22 -15.67 -11.90
C PRO A 170 3.91 -14.31 -12.04
N PRO A 171 4.85 -13.99 -11.15
CA PRO A 171 5.46 -12.69 -11.13
C PRO A 171 6.24 -12.50 -12.43
N ARG A 172 6.18 -11.29 -12.99
CA ARG A 172 7.01 -10.90 -14.14
C ARG A 172 8.47 -10.65 -13.74
N CYS A 173 8.74 -10.59 -12.43
CA CYS A 173 10.02 -10.31 -11.80
C CYS A 173 10.31 -11.36 -10.71
N SER A 174 11.51 -11.30 -10.12
CA SER A 174 12.07 -12.36 -9.26
C SER A 174 11.37 -12.59 -7.91
N GLU A 175 10.33 -11.83 -7.54
CA GLU A 175 9.61 -12.01 -6.27
C GLU A 175 8.42 -12.97 -6.43
N PRO A 176 8.31 -14.04 -5.63
CA PRO A 176 7.29 -15.08 -5.82
C PRO A 176 5.85 -14.56 -5.70
N PHE A 177 5.64 -13.47 -4.96
CA PHE A 177 4.35 -12.81 -4.75
C PHE A 177 4.54 -11.29 -4.77
N ALA A 178 3.77 -10.60 -5.61
CA ALA A 178 3.69 -9.15 -5.60
C ALA A 178 2.37 -8.74 -4.97
N TYR A 179 2.39 -7.75 -4.08
CA TYR A 179 1.17 -7.17 -3.52
C TYR A 179 1.25 -5.64 -3.51
N ARG A 180 0.08 -5.01 -3.43
CA ARG A 180 -0.09 -3.56 -3.39
C ARG A 180 -1.10 -3.17 -2.34
N VAL A 181 -0.96 -1.98 -1.80
CA VAL A 181 -1.90 -1.40 -0.84
C VAL A 181 -2.46 -0.11 -1.42
N ILE A 182 -3.76 -0.13 -1.74
CA ILE A 182 -4.43 0.92 -2.52
C ILE A 182 -5.44 1.63 -1.61
N ALA A 183 -5.29 2.93 -1.42
CA ALA A 183 -6.27 3.72 -0.68
C ALA A 183 -7.58 3.84 -1.49
N LYS A 184 -8.71 3.48 -0.88
CA LYS A 184 -10.04 3.61 -1.53
C LYS A 184 -10.60 5.01 -1.44
N ASP A 185 -10.29 5.68 -0.34
CA ASP A 185 -10.66 7.06 -0.04
C ASP A 185 -9.37 7.81 0.37
N PRO A 186 -8.52 8.20 -0.60
CA PRO A 186 -7.19 8.70 -0.31
C PRO A 186 -7.24 10.07 0.37
N ASN A 187 -6.73 10.14 1.60
CA ASN A 187 -6.34 11.40 2.25
C ASN A 187 -4.82 11.57 2.16
N SER A 188 -4.30 11.84 0.97
CA SER A 188 -2.85 11.94 0.73
C SER A 188 -2.20 13.09 1.49
N ALA A 189 -0.91 12.95 1.78
CA ALA A 189 -0.10 14.01 2.35
C ALA A 189 -0.06 15.22 1.40
N ALA A 190 -0.23 16.42 1.95
CA ALA A 190 -0.32 17.65 1.17
C ALA A 190 0.96 17.96 0.38
N ALA A 191 2.12 17.52 0.87
CA ALA A 191 3.38 17.66 0.13
C ALA A 191 3.58 16.60 -0.97
N ASN A 192 2.86 15.47 -0.92
CA ASN A 192 3.04 14.37 -1.86
C ASN A 192 1.77 13.53 -2.03
N GLU A 193 1.08 13.73 -3.16
CA GLU A 193 -0.14 13.01 -3.51
C GLU A 193 0.05 11.48 -3.63
N SER A 194 1.27 11.01 -3.93
CA SER A 194 1.61 9.58 -3.98
C SER A 194 1.68 8.92 -2.60
N VAL A 195 1.70 9.70 -1.51
CA VAL A 195 1.80 9.20 -0.13
C VAL A 195 0.42 9.27 0.51
N THR A 196 -0.29 8.15 0.51
CA THR A 196 -1.64 8.00 1.08
C THR A 196 -1.64 7.50 2.53
N HIS A 197 -0.49 7.01 3.00
CA HIS A 197 -0.24 6.59 4.37
C HIS A 197 1.23 6.87 4.71
N PRO A 198 1.63 7.16 5.96
CA PRO A 198 3.02 7.44 6.32
C PRO A 198 4.04 6.41 5.82
N HIS A 199 3.63 5.15 5.70
CA HIS A 199 4.45 4.05 5.19
C HIS A 199 4.04 3.52 3.82
N ILE A 200 3.16 4.22 3.08
CA ILE A 200 2.79 3.85 1.71
C ILE A 200 3.19 4.97 0.76
N GLN A 201 3.92 4.61 -0.29
CA GLN A 201 4.19 5.49 -1.43
C GLN A 201 3.98 4.71 -2.72
N ASP A 202 3.23 5.29 -3.67
CA ASP A 202 2.92 4.65 -4.97
C ASP A 202 2.34 3.22 -4.82
N GLU A 203 1.43 3.04 -3.86
CA GLU A 203 0.79 1.76 -3.49
C GLU A 203 1.74 0.69 -2.90
N LEU A 204 3.00 1.03 -2.64
CA LEU A 204 3.99 0.14 -2.03
C LEU A 204 4.09 0.39 -0.53
N LEU A 205 3.95 -0.67 0.27
CA LEU A 205 4.09 -0.63 1.72
C LEU A 205 5.56 -0.76 2.13
N CYS A 206 6.02 0.13 3.00
CA CYS A 206 7.25 -0.07 3.75
C CYS A 206 6.99 -1.06 4.88
N GLU A 207 7.46 -2.30 4.72
CA GLU A 207 7.15 -3.42 5.62
C GLU A 207 7.83 -3.32 6.99
N GLY A 208 8.99 -2.66 7.08
CA GLY A 208 9.78 -2.59 8.31
C GLY A 208 9.98 -3.97 8.95
N ASP A 209 9.65 -4.09 10.24
CA ASP A 209 9.71 -5.33 11.02
C ASP A 209 8.68 -6.38 10.59
N GLY A 210 7.64 -5.99 9.85
CA GLY A 210 6.61 -6.90 9.33
C GLY A 210 7.05 -7.71 8.11
N ARG A 211 8.21 -7.41 7.53
CA ARG A 211 8.76 -8.08 6.34
C ARG A 211 8.86 -9.59 6.48
N GLU A 212 9.52 -10.06 7.54
CA GLU A 212 9.72 -11.49 7.81
C GLU A 212 8.38 -12.22 7.99
N PRO A 213 7.46 -11.75 8.86
CA PRO A 213 6.13 -12.33 8.99
C PRO A 213 5.32 -12.37 7.68
N ILE A 214 5.32 -11.28 6.90
CA ILE A 214 4.61 -11.19 5.62
C ILE A 214 5.11 -12.26 4.65
N ARG A 215 6.43 -12.38 4.49
CA ARG A 215 7.01 -13.35 3.56
C ARG A 215 6.76 -14.77 4.00
N ASN A 216 7.01 -15.08 5.27
CA ASN A 216 6.76 -16.42 5.79
C ASN A 216 5.30 -16.84 5.59
N ALA A 217 4.35 -15.92 5.77
CA ALA A 217 2.95 -16.18 5.49
C ALA A 217 2.69 -16.48 4.00
N LEU A 218 3.25 -15.69 3.09
CA LEU A 218 3.08 -15.88 1.63
C LEU A 218 3.74 -17.16 1.11
N GLU A 219 4.98 -17.45 1.54
CA GLU A 219 5.72 -18.66 1.13
C GLU A 219 5.04 -19.94 1.60
N GLN A 220 4.49 -19.91 2.82
CA GLN A 220 3.82 -21.05 3.43
C GLN A 220 2.35 -21.14 3.01
N GLY A 221 1.82 -20.14 2.29
CA GLY A 221 0.41 -20.10 1.87
C GLY A 221 -0.58 -19.79 3.01
N ARG A 222 -0.12 -19.22 4.13
CA ARG A 222 -0.97 -18.72 5.21
C ARG A 222 -1.54 -17.35 4.83
N LEU A 223 -2.56 -17.37 3.99
CA LEU A 223 -3.12 -16.14 3.40
C LEU A 223 -3.76 -15.24 4.46
N HIS A 224 -4.44 -15.84 5.43
CA HIS A 224 -5.11 -15.07 6.49
C HIS A 224 -4.09 -14.26 7.31
N ASP A 225 -3.04 -14.94 7.79
CA ASP A 225 -1.92 -14.31 8.50
C ASP A 225 -1.32 -13.14 7.71
N PHE A 226 -1.09 -13.32 6.40
CA PHE A 226 -0.55 -12.26 5.55
C PHE A 226 -1.41 -10.99 5.60
N TYR A 227 -2.72 -11.11 5.36
CA TYR A 227 -3.61 -9.94 5.37
C TYR A 227 -3.74 -9.31 6.76
N VAL A 228 -3.75 -10.13 7.82
CA VAL A 228 -3.78 -9.65 9.21
C VAL A 228 -2.52 -8.86 9.55
N VAL A 229 -1.34 -9.37 9.20
CA VAL A 229 -0.07 -8.68 9.44
C VAL A 229 -0.04 -7.35 8.71
N VAL A 230 -0.37 -7.33 7.41
CA VAL A 230 -0.42 -6.10 6.62
C VAL A 230 -1.41 -5.10 7.22
N ALA A 231 -2.64 -5.54 7.54
CA ALA A 231 -3.64 -4.67 8.15
C ALA A 231 -3.17 -4.09 9.50
N ASN A 232 -2.45 -4.87 10.32
CA ASN A 232 -1.89 -4.40 11.59
C ASN A 232 -0.76 -3.38 11.40
N LEU A 233 0.09 -3.55 10.38
CA LEU A 233 1.10 -2.55 10.01
C LEU A 233 0.47 -1.22 9.62
N LEU A 234 -0.65 -1.24 8.89
CA LEU A 234 -1.36 -0.01 8.53
C LEU A 234 -2.00 0.68 9.74
N ARG A 235 -2.35 -0.06 10.80
CA ARG A 235 -2.94 0.49 12.03
C ARG A 235 -1.90 0.97 13.05
N THR A 236 -0.63 0.70 12.82
CA THR A 236 0.43 0.99 13.79
C THR A 236 1.36 2.04 13.21
N TYR A 237 1.37 3.24 13.80
CA TYR A 237 2.29 4.28 13.40
C TYR A 237 3.71 4.00 13.92
N ASN A 238 4.71 4.04 13.04
CA ASN A 238 6.12 3.97 13.41
C ASN A 238 6.85 5.27 12.97
N PRO A 239 7.35 6.09 13.90
CA PRO A 239 8.03 7.34 13.57
C PRO A 239 9.45 7.15 13.00
N ASP A 240 10.05 5.95 13.08
CA ASP A 240 11.45 5.74 12.74
C ASP A 240 11.75 5.89 11.24
N SER A 241 10.77 5.69 10.35
CA SER A 241 10.96 5.79 8.89
C SER A 241 9.67 6.02 8.07
N PRO A 242 8.86 7.05 8.34
CA PRO A 242 7.76 7.42 7.46
C PRO A 242 8.27 8.13 6.19
N TYR A 243 7.58 7.94 5.06
CA TYR A 243 7.77 8.74 3.85
C TYR A 243 7.39 10.20 4.09
N VAL A 244 6.29 10.42 4.82
CA VAL A 244 5.85 11.72 5.33
C VAL A 244 5.35 11.52 6.76
N SER A 245 5.88 12.32 7.70
CA SER A 245 5.46 12.30 9.09
C SER A 245 4.01 12.74 9.25
N LEU A 246 3.30 12.23 10.25
CA LEU A 246 1.93 12.68 10.56
C LEU A 246 1.88 14.18 10.90
N ASN A 247 2.94 14.71 11.55
CA ASN A 247 3.05 16.14 11.85
C ASN A 247 3.09 17.02 10.59
N ASP A 248 3.61 16.48 9.49
CA ASP A 248 3.79 17.20 8.23
C ASP A 248 2.67 16.90 7.21
N TRP A 249 1.66 16.12 7.62
CA TRP A 249 0.65 15.55 6.71
C TRP A 249 -0.18 16.61 6.00
N TYR A 250 -0.54 17.67 6.71
CA TYR A 250 -1.27 18.84 6.20
C TYR A 250 -0.36 20.06 5.94
N GLY A 251 0.96 19.87 5.96
CA GLY A 251 1.92 20.94 5.63
C GLY A 251 1.89 21.30 4.14
N VAL A 252 2.53 22.40 3.78
CA VAL A 252 2.58 22.89 2.40
C VAL A 252 3.88 22.44 1.73
N ALA A 253 3.82 21.91 0.52
CA ALA A 253 5.05 21.63 -0.24
C ALA A 253 5.79 22.93 -0.59
N CYS A 254 7.07 22.99 -0.21
CA CYS A 254 8.00 24.00 -0.72
C CYS A 254 8.07 23.92 -2.25
N ALA A 255 7.88 25.06 -2.93
CA ALA A 255 7.83 25.13 -4.38
C ALA A 255 9.16 24.79 -5.09
N ASP A 256 10.28 24.86 -4.38
CA ASP A 256 11.62 24.60 -4.94
C ASP A 256 12.09 23.16 -4.67
N CYS A 257 12.05 22.69 -3.42
CA CYS A 257 12.51 21.34 -3.06
C CYS A 257 11.41 20.29 -2.88
N GLY A 258 10.13 20.68 -2.79
CA GLY A 258 9.00 19.77 -2.56
C GLY A 258 8.91 19.21 -1.14
N ILE A 259 9.72 19.70 -0.19
CA ILE A 259 9.65 19.30 1.23
C ILE A 259 8.42 19.95 1.87
N SER A 260 7.67 19.20 2.69
CA SER A 260 6.57 19.74 3.48
C SER A 260 7.11 20.74 4.50
N VAL A 261 6.60 21.95 4.48
CA VAL A 261 6.82 22.97 5.51
C VAL A 261 5.50 23.16 6.24
N PRO A 262 5.50 23.29 7.58
CA PRO A 262 4.32 23.75 8.29
C PRO A 262 3.81 25.05 7.68
N ASP A 263 2.50 25.22 7.55
CA ASP A 263 1.89 26.42 6.94
C ASP A 263 2.34 27.71 7.65
N GLU A 264 2.62 27.63 8.96
CA GLU A 264 3.09 28.76 9.77
C GLU A 264 4.58 29.10 9.59
N ASP A 265 5.40 28.15 9.10
CA ASP A 265 6.86 28.29 8.98
C ASP A 265 7.32 28.51 7.52
N GLY A 266 6.39 28.49 6.55
CA GLY A 266 6.73 28.68 5.14
C GLY A 266 6.92 30.14 4.75
N LEU A 267 8.02 30.44 4.09
CA LEU A 267 8.31 31.79 3.58
C LEU A 267 7.70 31.96 2.19
N THR A 268 6.88 33.00 1.99
CA THR A 268 6.31 33.30 0.67
C THR A 268 7.35 33.98 -0.23
N CYS A 269 7.51 33.51 -1.46
CA CYS A 269 8.36 34.14 -2.46
C CYS A 269 7.75 35.47 -2.93
N SER A 270 8.51 36.56 -2.84
CA SER A 270 8.08 37.91 -3.23
C SER A 270 7.90 38.07 -4.75
N SER A 271 8.38 37.11 -5.57
CA SER A 271 8.27 37.19 -7.03
C SER A 271 7.16 36.32 -7.62
N CYS A 272 6.89 35.15 -7.03
CA CYS A 272 5.93 34.18 -7.57
C CYS A 272 4.87 33.75 -6.56
N GLU A 273 4.89 34.34 -5.35
CA GLU A 273 3.94 34.09 -4.26
C GLU A 273 3.90 32.63 -3.77
N ALA A 274 4.85 31.80 -4.21
CA ALA A 274 4.93 30.39 -3.81
C ALA A 274 5.58 30.24 -2.43
N LEU A 275 5.14 29.24 -1.64
CA LEU A 275 5.74 28.92 -0.34
C LEU A 275 7.09 28.23 -0.52
N VAL A 276 8.09 28.62 0.28
CA VAL A 276 9.47 28.12 0.20
C VAL A 276 9.97 27.81 1.61
N CYS A 277 10.72 26.72 1.80
CA CYS A 277 11.32 26.38 3.09
C CYS A 277 12.61 27.19 3.35
N ASP A 278 13.01 27.29 4.62
CA ASP A 278 14.24 27.97 5.07
C ASP A 278 15.52 27.50 4.36
N ALA A 279 15.57 26.25 3.89
CA ALA A 279 16.73 25.71 3.18
C ALA A 279 16.80 26.15 1.71
N CYS A 280 15.65 26.43 1.08
CA CYS A 280 15.53 26.91 -0.31
C CYS A 280 15.38 28.45 -0.38
N TYR A 281 15.33 29.09 0.77
CA TYR A 281 15.28 30.53 0.92
C TYR A 281 16.51 31.20 0.29
N CYS A 282 16.26 32.08 -0.68
CA CYS A 282 17.23 33.07 -1.13
C CYS A 282 16.79 34.47 -0.69
N GLY A 283 17.41 34.98 0.37
CA GLY A 283 17.21 36.36 0.83
C GLY A 283 17.99 37.36 -0.01
N CYS A 284 17.33 38.39 -0.54
CA CYS A 284 18.02 39.52 -1.15
C CYS A 284 18.35 40.57 -0.08
N SER A 285 19.64 40.75 0.22
CA SER A 285 20.10 41.73 1.21
C SER A 285 19.83 43.19 0.84
N ALA A 286 19.48 43.47 -0.43
CA ALA A 286 19.20 44.83 -0.92
C ALA A 286 17.73 45.23 -0.78
N CYS A 287 16.78 44.31 -0.94
CA CYS A 287 15.35 44.59 -0.83
C CYS A 287 14.66 43.89 0.36
N GLY A 288 15.35 43.01 1.07
CA GLY A 288 14.78 42.21 2.16
C GLY A 288 13.79 41.13 1.70
N GLY A 289 13.58 40.98 0.39
CA GLY A 289 12.64 40.01 -0.18
C GLY A 289 13.15 38.57 -0.09
N SER A 290 12.23 37.65 0.14
CA SER A 290 12.38 36.20 0.04
C SER A 290 12.11 35.75 -1.40
N TYR A 291 13.02 34.96 -1.98
CA TYR A 291 12.88 34.44 -3.34
C TYR A 291 13.12 32.93 -3.37
N CYS A 292 12.40 32.22 -4.24
CA CYS A 292 12.69 30.84 -4.60
C CYS A 292 13.93 30.75 -5.50
N GLY A 293 14.70 29.66 -5.39
CA GLY A 293 15.93 29.40 -6.14
C GLY A 293 15.72 28.97 -7.59
#